data_AF-A0A369XSK1-F1
#
_entry.id   AF-A0A369XSK1-F1
#
_cell.length_a   1.000
_cell.length_b   1.000
_cell.length_c   1.000
_cell.angle_alpha   90.00
_cell.angle_beta   90.00
_cell.angle_gamma   90.00
#
_symmetry.space_group_name_H-M   'P 1'
#
loop_
_entity.id
_entity.type
_entity.pdbx_description
1 polymer ?
#
loop_
_entity_poly.entity_id
_entity_poly.type
_entity_poly.pdbx_seq_one_letter_code
_entity_poly.pdbx_strand_id
1 'polypeptide(L)' 'MEAYLEVALKEIKQLKSGENFTLQELFKNYEWESLDIMKRTTLERMFLHAVESGEAQGIIILKKNQEGQQVYQKE' A
#
# COMPACT_ATOMS: atom_id res chain seq x y z
N MET A 1 -2.81 -12.82 6.46
CA MET A 1 -2.61 -11.95 5.27
C MET A 1 -3.68 -10.87 5.24
N GLU A 2 -4.94 -11.21 5.44
CA GLU A 2 -6.07 -10.25 5.55
C GLU A 2 -5.80 -9.13 6.56
N ALA A 3 -5.29 -9.47 7.76
CA ALA A 3 -4.98 -8.47 8.79
C ALA A 3 -4.01 -7.35 8.33
N TYR A 4 -3.07 -7.63 7.44
CA TYR A 4 -2.12 -6.60 6.96
C TYR A 4 -2.77 -5.68 5.92
N LEU A 5 -3.63 -6.24 5.06
CA LEU A 5 -4.38 -5.44 4.09
C LEU A 5 -5.33 -4.48 4.80
N GLU A 6 -6.04 -4.95 5.82
CA GLU A 6 -6.93 -4.11 6.63
C GLU A 6 -6.18 -2.98 7.34
N VAL A 7 -4.97 -3.26 7.85
CA VAL A 7 -4.09 -2.22 8.42
C VAL A 7 -3.72 -1.19 7.37
N ALA A 8 -3.25 -1.62 6.19
CA ALA A 8 -2.91 -0.69 5.11
C ALA A 8 -4.12 0.17 4.69
N LEU A 9 -5.30 -0.43 4.53
CA LEU A 9 -6.55 0.28 4.20
C LEU A 9 -7.01 1.24 5.30
N LYS A 10 -6.62 1.01 6.55
CA LYS A 10 -6.88 1.92 7.66
C LYS A 10 -5.87 3.07 7.71
N GLU A 11 -4.60 2.79 7.45
CA GLU A 11 -3.54 3.81 7.42
C GLU A 11 -3.74 4.78 6.25
N ILE A 12 -4.17 4.32 5.06
CA ILE A 12 -4.48 5.24 3.95
C ILE A 12 -5.57 6.26 4.29
N LYS A 13 -6.49 5.95 5.22
CA LYS A 13 -7.54 6.88 5.65
C LYS A 13 -7.00 7.99 6.54
N GLN A 14 -5.82 7.78 7.13
CA GLN A 14 -5.11 8.77 7.94
C GLN A 14 -4.15 9.63 7.12
N LEU A 15 -3.85 9.23 5.88
CA LEU A 15 -3.04 10.02 4.97
C LEU A 15 -3.78 11.28 4.51
N LYS A 16 -3.00 12.31 4.21
CA LYS A 16 -3.52 13.57 3.69
C LYS A 16 -3.76 13.47 2.19
N SER A 17 -4.85 14.07 1.73
CA SER A 17 -5.12 14.29 0.31
C SER A 17 -3.93 14.99 -0.36
N GLY A 18 -3.53 14.48 -1.51
CA GLY A 18 -2.38 14.90 -2.30
C GLY A 18 -1.06 14.20 -1.95
N GLU A 19 -0.99 13.43 -0.88
CA GLU A 19 0.25 12.77 -0.43
C GLU A 19 0.55 11.50 -1.23
N ASN A 20 1.80 11.36 -1.65
CA ASN A 20 2.30 10.17 -2.35
C ASN A 20 2.92 9.21 -1.33
N PHE A 21 2.62 7.93 -1.46
CA PHE A 21 3.11 6.90 -0.55
C PHE A 21 3.33 5.57 -1.29
N THR A 22 4.19 4.74 -0.72
CA THR A 22 4.34 3.34 -1.11
C THR A 22 3.67 2.44 -0.07
N LEU A 23 3.33 1.21 -0.47
CA LEU A 23 2.73 0.26 0.47
C LEU A 23 3.62 0.02 1.70
N GLN A 24 4.95 0.02 1.51
CA GLN A 24 5.91 -0.13 2.60
C GLN A 24 5.80 0.98 3.65
N GLU A 25 5.56 2.23 3.23
CA GLU A 25 5.46 3.38 4.14
C GLU A 25 4.19 3.34 5.00
N LEU A 26 3.15 2.59 4.57
CA LEU A 26 1.95 2.35 5.39
C LEU A 26 2.22 1.40 6.55
N PHE A 27 3.32 0.66 6.53
CA PHE A 27 3.72 -0.23 7.60
C PHE A 27 4.87 0.39 8.38
N LYS A 28 4.91 0.12 9.69
CA LYS A 28 6.10 0.43 10.47
C LYS A 28 7.23 -0.48 10.01
N ASN A 29 8.45 0.05 9.94
CA ASN A 29 9.63 -0.67 9.44
C ASN A 29 9.77 -2.09 10.06
N TYR A 30 9.51 -2.27 11.35
CA TYR A 30 9.60 -3.57 12.01
C TYR A 30 8.50 -4.57 11.57
N GLU A 31 7.31 -4.10 11.19
CA GLU A 31 6.21 -4.95 10.70
C GLU A 31 6.47 -5.37 9.26
N TRP A 32 7.00 -4.45 8.44
CA TRP A 32 7.40 -4.75 7.07
C TRP A 32 8.61 -5.69 7.01
N GLU A 33 9.64 -5.43 7.82
CA GLU A 33 10.85 -6.25 7.88
C GLU A 33 10.55 -7.69 8.35
N SER A 34 9.56 -7.85 9.23
CA SER A 34 9.11 -9.16 9.70
C SER A 34 8.37 -9.98 8.63
N LEU A 35 7.90 -9.37 7.53
CA LEU A 35 7.26 -10.09 6.45
C LEU A 35 8.31 -10.72 5.53
N ASP A 36 8.17 -12.01 5.25
CA ASP A 36 8.94 -12.69 4.20
C ASP A 36 8.67 -12.06 2.82
N ILE A 37 9.63 -12.17 1.92
CA ILE A 37 9.56 -11.63 0.54
C ILE A 37 8.26 -12.06 -0.15
N MET A 38 7.90 -13.36 -0.06
CA MET A 38 6.66 -13.88 -0.65
C MET A 38 5.40 -13.21 -0.08
N LYS A 39 5.39 -12.90 1.23
CA LYS A 39 4.26 -12.22 1.87
C LYS A 39 4.16 -10.77 1.41
N ARG A 40 5.29 -10.07 1.30
CA ARG A 40 5.34 -8.68 0.79
C ARG A 40 4.82 -8.60 -0.65
N THR A 41 5.29 -9.47 -1.53
CA THR A 41 4.83 -9.52 -2.93
C THR A 41 3.34 -9.84 -3.04
N THR A 42 2.85 -10.76 -2.21
CA THR A 42 1.41 -11.08 -2.17
C THR A 42 0.60 -9.88 -1.70
N LEU A 43 1.06 -9.21 -0.65
CA LEU A 43 0.41 -8.03 -0.08
C LEU A 43 0.38 -6.85 -1.06
N GLU A 44 1.48 -6.61 -1.79
CA GLU A 44 1.53 -5.60 -2.87
C GLU A 44 0.48 -5.87 -3.96
N ARG A 45 0.36 -7.13 -4.40
CA ARG A 45 -0.65 -7.50 -5.39
C ARG A 45 -2.08 -7.37 -4.86
N MET A 46 -2.31 -7.80 -3.61
CA MET A 46 -3.62 -7.69 -2.98
C MET A 46 -4.03 -6.23 -2.80
N PHE A 47 -3.12 -5.37 -2.35
CA PHE A 47 -3.38 -3.95 -2.18
C PHE A 47 -3.63 -3.25 -3.51
N LEU A 48 -2.82 -3.56 -4.53
CA LEU A 48 -3.06 -3.06 -5.89
C LEU A 48 -4.46 -3.46 -6.37
N HIS A 49 -4.82 -4.73 -6.21
CA HIS A 49 -6.15 -5.21 -6.58
C HIS A 49 -7.28 -4.52 -5.80
N ALA A 50 -7.09 -4.24 -4.50
CA ALA A 50 -8.05 -3.50 -3.68
C ALA A 50 -8.25 -2.06 -4.19
N VAL A 51 -7.18 -1.40 -4.65
CA VAL A 51 -7.28 -0.08 -5.29
C VAL A 51 -8.00 -0.18 -6.64
N GLU A 52 -7.62 -1.13 -7.49
CA GLU A 52 -8.22 -1.32 -8.82
C GLU A 52 -9.70 -1.73 -8.75
N SER A 53 -10.09 -2.51 -7.76
CA SER A 53 -11.48 -2.92 -7.51
C SER A 53 -12.33 -1.83 -6.85
N GLY A 54 -11.73 -0.71 -6.43
CA GLY A 54 -12.42 0.42 -5.81
C GLY A 54 -12.70 0.25 -4.31
N GLU A 55 -12.11 -0.76 -3.66
CA GLU A 55 -12.17 -0.93 -2.21
C GLU A 55 -11.37 0.17 -1.48
N ALA A 56 -10.22 0.55 -2.02
CA ALA A 56 -9.42 1.67 -1.54
C ALA A 56 -9.80 2.98 -2.26
N GLN A 57 -10.93 3.56 -1.86
CA GLN A 57 -11.47 4.77 -2.49
C GLN A 57 -10.57 6.00 -2.32
N GLY A 58 -10.44 6.79 -3.40
CA GLY A 58 -9.61 7.99 -3.42
C GLY A 58 -8.12 7.67 -3.29
N ILE A 59 -7.67 6.59 -3.93
CA ILE A 59 -6.27 6.24 -4.11
C ILE A 59 -6.01 6.14 -5.62
N ILE A 60 -5.05 6.92 -6.10
CA ILE A 60 -4.58 6.88 -7.48
C ILE A 60 -3.33 6.02 -7.56
N ILE A 61 -3.29 5.10 -8.52
CA ILE A 61 -2.10 4.32 -8.84
C ILE A 61 -1.18 5.18 -9.72
N LEU A 62 0.00 5.51 -9.19
CA LEU A 62 1.01 6.28 -9.93
C LEU A 62 2.01 5.35 -10.64
N LYS A 63 3.03 5.93 -11.28
CA LYS A 63 4.15 5.15 -11.80
C LYS A 63 5.02 4.63 -10.66
N LYS A 64 5.74 3.54 -10.94
CA LYS A 64 6.77 3.02 -10.03
C LYS A 64 7.86 4.07 -9.79
N ASN A 65 8.41 4.10 -8.58
CA ASN A 65 9.55 4.96 -8.25
C ASN A 65 10.83 4.47 -8.95
N GLN A 66 11.94 5.20 -8.78
CA GLN A 66 13.24 4.83 -9.34
C GLN A 66 13.76 3.49 -8.81
N GLU A 67 13.28 3.05 -7.65
CA GLU A 67 13.61 1.77 -7.01
C GLU A 67 12.71 0.62 -7.49
N GLY A 68 11.77 0.87 -8.41
CA GLY A 68 10.88 -0.13 -8.99
C GLY A 68 9.68 -0.50 -8.11
N GLN A 69 9.45 0.22 -7.01
CA GLN A 69 8.31 0.03 -6.11
C GLN A 69 7.08 0.78 -6.62
N GLN A 70 5.90 0.22 -6.40
CA GLN A 70 4.64 0.83 -6.80
C GLN A 70 4.29 2.03 -5.88
N VAL A 71 4.05 3.19 -6.49
CA VAL A 71 3.65 4.42 -5.79
C VAL A 71 2.15 4.64 -5.94
N TYR A 72 1.54 5.16 -4.89
CA TYR A 72 0.14 5.53 -4.83
C TYR A 72 0.02 6.97 -4.35
N GLN A 73 -1.10 7.61 -4.65
CA GLN A 73 -1.41 8.95 -4.17
C GLN A 73 -2.79 8.96 -3.54
N LYS A 74 -2.92 9.58 -2.37
CA LYS A 74 -4.23 9.83 -1.77
C LYS A 74 -4.88 11.01 -2.50
N GLU A 75 -6.09 10.84 -3.02
CA GLU A 75 -6.97 11.96 -3.43
C GLU A 75 -7.65 12.60 -2.22
#